data_AF-A0A7S3AH95-F1
#
_entry.id   AF-A0A7S3AH95-F1
#
_cell.length_a   1.000
_cell.length_b   1.000
_cell.length_c   1.000
_cell.angle_alpha   90.00
_cell.angle_beta   90.00
_cell.angle_gamma   90.00
#
_symmetry.space_group_name_H-M   'P 1'
#
loop_
_entity.id
_entity.type
_entity.pdbx_description
1 polymer ?
#
loop_
_entity_poly.entity_id
_entity_poly.type
_entity_poly.pdbx_seq_one_letter_code
_entity_poly.pdbx_strand_id
1 'polypeptide(L)'
;MNRFAANLRPISPATALLPKSPLQKKLSVASLPTALRRNSIAATLEGEGQAASGAAMEAARLQEETAADEVDVWSGTVGIPLILTSPHDGKDDIFSMLVAASETELDLIAADAMRAVIAFKWKAFGRRKWITQLVLFLCFFVCYIVSLFLLLSQTDMDHPVNETRKMHEVYLGRVLFCVASLINIRYGVLEFQEMGRSGLLHYLESVQNWFDVAFFLNMVLLPLLLLLGSALANPFGAFGTVLLLPKVAAVARGHEKMSALITMLGEIIYDMIPFLLLMGCVIVANSFAFELLSPIESQAYGTFTKSWMSAFALTLGEFERETYEESILLAFFFHYFALFVNVVLLNVLIAIISDTYERVEEKGKERGLLQRARLLLEMQDSMPEHQLADTKLFPSWLHVLMRVEDVGLKDVWSGRLHAIKGQIERMEISIAHSEAQVIGKAIAHQTTQHEQIMEVVRGMVGTLNSVQEQQQHLVERFDALEADRIRDARDVRIVTPVVPPDIHMYHV
;
A
#
# COMPACT_ATOMS: atom_id res chain seq x y z
N MET A 1 23.01 -20.35 33.10
CA MET A 1 21.97 -21.26 32.53
C MET A 1 21.11 -21.99 33.58
N ASN A 2 20.89 -21.49 34.80
CA ASN A 2 19.98 -22.18 35.78
C ASN A 2 19.07 -21.23 36.60
N ARG A 3 18.61 -20.12 36.00
CA ARG A 3 17.62 -19.21 36.63
C ARG A 3 16.49 -18.71 35.70
N PHE A 4 16.30 -19.31 34.53
CA PHE A 4 15.26 -18.92 33.56
C PHE A 4 14.08 -19.91 33.45
N ALA A 5 14.01 -20.92 34.33
CA ALA A 5 13.04 -22.02 34.24
C ALA A 5 11.84 -21.92 35.23
N ALA A 6 11.51 -20.73 35.74
CA ALA A 6 10.51 -20.60 36.81
C ALA A 6 9.21 -19.82 36.47
N ASN A 7 9.04 -19.29 35.25
CA ASN A 7 7.87 -18.44 34.93
C ASN A 7 7.04 -18.83 33.70
N LEU A 8 7.20 -20.04 33.17
CA LEU A 8 6.29 -20.57 32.14
C LEU A 8 5.27 -21.51 32.79
N ARG A 9 4.11 -20.98 33.17
CA ARG A 9 2.94 -21.82 33.42
C ARG A 9 2.34 -22.22 32.07
N PRO A 10 2.11 -23.52 31.80
CA PRO A 10 1.30 -23.94 30.67
C PRO A 10 -0.15 -23.57 30.95
N ILE A 11 -0.77 -22.79 30.06
CA ILE A 11 -2.22 -22.59 30.06
C ILE A 11 -2.81 -23.94 29.64
N SER A 12 -3.32 -24.71 30.60
CA SER A 12 -4.08 -25.93 30.30
C SER A 12 -5.39 -25.55 29.61
N PRO A 13 -5.96 -26.45 28.78
CA PRO A 13 -7.26 -26.23 28.16
C PRO A 13 -8.32 -26.37 29.25
N ALA A 14 -8.64 -25.28 29.93
CA ALA A 14 -9.77 -25.22 30.83
C ALA A 14 -11.04 -25.44 30.01
N THR A 15 -11.58 -26.65 30.16
CA THR A 15 -12.89 -27.09 29.71
C THR A 15 -13.95 -26.22 30.39
N ALA A 16 -14.15 -25.00 29.90
CA ALA A 16 -15.27 -24.16 30.28
C ALA A 16 -16.49 -24.67 29.52
N LEU A 17 -17.25 -25.54 30.20
CA LEU A 17 -18.59 -25.94 29.84
C LEU A 17 -19.40 -24.72 29.39
N LEU A 18 -19.69 -24.66 28.09
CA LEU A 18 -20.71 -23.79 27.52
C LEU A 18 -22.01 -23.95 28.32
N PRO A 19 -22.60 -22.89 28.89
CA PRO A 19 -24.01 -22.94 29.20
C PRO A 19 -24.74 -22.98 27.85
N LYS A 20 -25.24 -24.17 27.48
CA LYS A 20 -26.28 -24.32 26.47
C LYS A 20 -27.53 -23.62 26.98
N SER A 21 -27.70 -22.35 26.63
CA SER A 21 -29.00 -21.67 26.69
C SER A 21 -29.16 -20.83 25.43
N PRO A 22 -30.20 -21.04 24.61
CA PRO A 22 -30.54 -20.11 23.56
C PRO A 22 -31.23 -18.92 24.22
N LEU A 23 -30.48 -17.88 24.58
CA LEU A 23 -31.09 -16.59 24.89
C LEU A 23 -31.46 -15.92 23.57
N GLN A 24 -32.55 -16.40 22.95
CA GLN A 24 -33.35 -15.64 22.01
C GLN A 24 -34.02 -14.50 22.80
N LYS A 25 -33.28 -13.41 23.04
CA LYS A 25 -33.90 -12.17 23.51
C LYS A 25 -34.40 -11.43 22.27
N LYS A 26 -35.71 -11.53 22.01
CA LYS A 26 -36.43 -10.56 21.18
C LYS A 26 -36.20 -9.18 21.79
N LEU A 27 -35.25 -8.42 21.25
CA LEU A 27 -35.16 -6.99 21.49
C LEU A 27 -36.07 -6.32 20.46
N SER A 28 -37.36 -6.19 20.81
CA SER A 28 -38.21 -5.20 20.16
C SER A 28 -37.62 -3.82 20.44
N VAL A 29 -37.56 -2.96 19.43
CA VAL A 29 -37.13 -1.55 19.55
C VAL A 29 -38.22 -0.72 20.24
N ALA A 30 -38.75 -1.24 21.34
CA ALA A 30 -39.72 -0.59 22.20
C ALA A 30 -39.06 -0.29 23.54
N SER A 31 -38.30 0.81 23.61
CA SER A 31 -38.12 1.68 24.80
C SER A 31 -36.77 2.43 24.84
N LEU A 32 -36.62 3.44 24.00
CA LEU A 32 -35.79 4.63 24.27
C LEU A 32 -36.65 5.88 24.00
N PRO A 33 -36.38 7.03 24.64
CA PRO A 33 -37.31 7.76 25.51
C PRO A 33 -38.39 8.56 24.77
N THR A 34 -39.37 7.88 24.17
CA THR A 34 -40.62 8.50 23.68
C THR A 34 -41.79 8.24 24.65
N ALA A 35 -41.64 7.29 25.57
CA ALA A 35 -42.66 6.91 26.55
C ALA A 35 -42.93 8.00 27.61
N LEU A 36 -41.96 8.87 27.91
CA LEU A 36 -42.14 9.97 28.86
C LEU A 36 -42.98 11.14 28.30
N ARG A 37 -43.21 11.20 26.98
CA ARG A 37 -44.07 12.22 26.34
C ARG A 37 -45.50 11.76 26.08
N ARG A 38 -45.77 10.44 26.11
CA ARG A 38 -47.10 9.88 25.82
C ARG A 38 -48.08 9.97 27.00
N ASN A 39 -47.60 9.92 28.24
CA ASN A 39 -48.49 9.97 29.41
C ASN A 39 -49.03 11.38 29.73
N SER A 40 -48.41 12.45 29.26
CA SER A 40 -48.90 13.82 29.52
C SER A 40 -49.97 14.28 28.53
N ILE A 41 -50.09 13.63 27.36
CA ILE A 41 -51.07 13.99 26.33
C ILE A 41 -52.34 13.16 26.48
N ALA A 42 -52.22 11.89 26.88
CA ALA A 42 -53.34 10.99 27.11
C ALA A 42 -54.21 11.42 28.32
N ALA A 43 -53.62 12.07 29.34
CA ALA A 43 -54.36 12.57 30.49
C ALA A 43 -55.19 13.85 30.22
N THR A 44 -55.04 14.47 29.04
CA THR A 44 -55.75 15.71 28.65
C THR A 44 -56.94 15.48 27.72
N LEU A 45 -57.27 14.23 27.36
CA LEU A 45 -58.33 13.92 26.39
C LEU A 45 -59.40 12.97 26.96
N GLU A 46 -59.69 13.06 28.26
CA GLU A 46 -60.79 12.36 28.94
C GLU A 46 -62.10 13.17 28.96
N GLY A 47 -62.35 13.98 27.93
CA GLY A 47 -63.62 14.69 27.79
C GLY A 47 -63.85 15.15 26.36
N GLU A 48 -64.46 14.30 25.52
CA GLU A 48 -65.40 14.67 24.44
C GLU A 48 -65.69 13.45 23.54
N GLY A 49 -66.86 12.85 23.72
CA GLY A 49 -67.25 11.54 23.18
C GLY A 49 -67.63 11.45 21.71
N GLN A 50 -67.16 12.33 20.81
CA GLN A 50 -67.47 12.23 19.37
C GLN A 50 -66.29 12.50 18.41
N ALA A 51 -65.13 12.97 18.90
CA ALA A 51 -63.89 13.09 18.10
C ALA A 51 -63.02 11.81 18.10
N ALA A 52 -63.35 10.84 18.97
CA ALA A 52 -62.55 9.64 19.20
C ALA A 52 -62.55 8.63 18.04
N SER A 53 -63.53 8.67 17.14
CA SER A 53 -63.60 7.70 16.01
C SER A 53 -62.60 8.01 14.90
N GLY A 54 -62.48 9.28 14.51
CA GLY A 54 -61.51 9.72 13.49
C GLY A 54 -60.07 9.62 13.97
N ALA A 55 -59.80 10.05 15.20
CA ALA A 55 -58.46 9.97 15.80
C ALA A 55 -58.03 8.52 16.10
N ALA A 56 -58.97 7.63 16.47
CA ALA A 56 -58.66 6.21 16.63
C ALA A 56 -58.39 5.53 15.29
N MET A 57 -59.09 5.92 14.21
CA MET A 57 -58.87 5.37 12.88
C MET A 57 -57.55 5.88 12.26
N GLU A 58 -57.19 7.14 12.50
CA GLU A 58 -55.90 7.71 12.09
C GLU A 58 -54.74 7.18 12.93
N ALA A 59 -54.94 6.94 14.24
CA ALA A 59 -53.99 6.24 15.09
C ALA A 59 -53.82 4.75 14.69
N ALA A 60 -54.90 4.08 14.28
CA ALA A 60 -54.84 2.71 13.76
C ALA A 60 -54.14 2.64 12.40
N ARG A 61 -54.35 3.63 11.53
CA ARG A 61 -53.68 3.75 10.22
C ARG A 61 -52.19 4.09 10.36
N LEU A 62 -51.84 4.96 11.32
CA LEU A 62 -50.45 5.22 11.71
C LEU A 62 -49.82 4.01 12.41
N GLN A 63 -50.59 3.20 13.15
CA GLN A 63 -50.13 1.91 13.68
C GLN A 63 -49.91 0.88 12.57
N GLU A 64 -50.74 0.83 11.54
CA GLU A 64 -50.52 -0.04 10.37
C GLU A 64 -49.33 0.42 9.53
N GLU A 65 -49.13 1.72 9.32
CA GLU A 65 -47.94 2.26 8.62
C GLU A 65 -46.66 2.07 9.45
N THR A 66 -46.70 2.20 10.78
CA THR A 66 -45.53 1.96 11.63
C THR A 66 -45.26 0.48 11.90
N ALA A 67 -46.26 -0.39 11.86
CA ALA A 67 -46.10 -1.85 11.92
C ALA A 67 -45.64 -2.43 10.58
N ALA A 68 -46.01 -1.83 9.44
CA ALA A 68 -45.48 -2.19 8.12
C ALA A 68 -43.98 -1.89 7.98
N ASP A 69 -43.45 -0.93 8.76
CA ASP A 69 -42.02 -0.58 8.86
C ASP A 69 -41.31 -1.25 10.06
N GLU A 70 -41.98 -2.10 10.85
CA GLU A 70 -41.33 -2.92 11.89
C GLU A 70 -40.53 -4.05 11.22
N VAL A 71 -39.30 -3.71 10.87
CA VAL A 71 -38.33 -4.66 10.34
C VAL A 71 -37.78 -5.51 11.49
N ASP A 72 -38.08 -6.81 11.50
CA ASP A 72 -37.45 -7.75 12.42
C ASP A 72 -35.93 -7.79 12.18
N VAL A 73 -35.14 -7.56 13.23
CA VAL A 73 -33.67 -7.46 13.15
C VAL A 73 -33.02 -8.55 14.00
N TRP A 74 -32.13 -9.33 13.39
CA TRP A 74 -31.22 -10.24 14.06
C TRP A 74 -29.94 -9.51 14.48
N SER A 75 -29.54 -9.67 15.74
CA SER A 75 -28.32 -9.09 16.29
C SER A 75 -27.24 -10.15 16.48
N GLY A 76 -26.04 -9.95 15.94
CA GLY A 76 -24.92 -10.88 16.12
C GLY A 76 -23.55 -10.19 16.10
N THR A 77 -22.56 -10.85 16.70
CA THR A 77 -21.16 -10.42 16.65
C THR A 77 -20.50 -10.99 15.39
N VAL A 78 -19.86 -10.13 14.58
CA VAL A 78 -19.10 -10.57 13.41
C VAL A 78 -17.78 -11.17 13.89
N GLY A 79 -17.62 -12.46 13.62
CA GLY A 79 -16.69 -13.35 14.33
C GLY A 79 -15.33 -13.54 13.68
N ILE A 80 -14.50 -12.48 13.66
CA ILE A 80 -13.05 -12.64 13.63
C ILE A 80 -12.49 -11.71 14.69
N PRO A 81 -12.04 -12.23 15.85
CA PRO A 81 -11.39 -11.40 16.86
C PRO A 81 -10.22 -10.64 16.22
N LEU A 82 -10.03 -9.39 16.60
CA LEU A 82 -8.86 -8.58 16.19
C LEU A 82 -8.81 -8.13 14.71
N ILE A 83 -9.80 -8.44 13.86
CA ILE A 83 -9.82 -7.93 12.46
C ILE A 83 -9.92 -6.39 12.36
N LEU A 84 -10.34 -5.75 13.45
CA LEU A 84 -10.48 -4.30 13.54
C LEU A 84 -9.41 -3.66 14.40
N THR A 85 -8.48 -4.42 14.99
CA THR A 85 -7.44 -3.82 15.82
C THR A 85 -6.37 -3.17 14.97
N SER A 86 -5.80 -2.08 15.49
CA SER A 86 -4.64 -1.46 14.87
C SER A 86 -3.46 -2.44 14.84
N PRO A 87 -2.56 -2.36 13.83
CA PRO A 87 -1.26 -3.01 13.89
C PRO A 87 -0.56 -2.55 15.17
N HIS A 88 -0.32 -3.48 16.08
CA HIS A 88 0.56 -3.28 17.22
C HIS A 88 1.91 -3.90 16.85
N ASP A 89 2.97 -3.10 16.96
CA ASP A 89 4.34 -3.60 17.04
C ASP A 89 4.87 -4.32 15.77
N GLY A 90 4.66 -3.70 14.60
CA GLY A 90 5.28 -4.14 13.34
C GLY A 90 4.80 -5.48 12.78
N LYS A 91 3.69 -6.04 13.29
CA LYS A 91 3.02 -7.21 12.73
C LYS A 91 1.87 -6.79 11.82
N ASP A 92 1.71 -7.50 10.70
CA ASP A 92 0.62 -7.27 9.76
C ASP A 92 -0.74 -7.42 10.46
N ASP A 93 -1.64 -6.48 10.21
CA ASP A 93 -3.03 -6.51 10.67
C ASP A 93 -3.75 -7.68 9.97
N ILE A 94 -4.62 -8.41 10.69
CA ILE A 94 -5.44 -9.47 10.08
C ILE A 94 -6.25 -8.88 8.90
N PHE A 95 -6.65 -7.61 9.00
CA PHE A 95 -7.30 -6.91 7.90
C PHE A 95 -6.38 -6.73 6.68
N SER A 96 -5.11 -6.32 6.85
CA SER A 96 -4.18 -6.17 5.72
C SER A 96 -3.88 -7.50 5.06
N MET A 97 -3.68 -8.53 5.87
CA MET A 97 -3.52 -9.92 5.46
C MET A 97 -4.70 -10.43 4.63
N LEU A 98 -5.93 -10.21 5.09
CA LEU A 98 -7.13 -10.64 4.36
C LEU A 98 -7.38 -9.83 3.08
N VAL A 99 -7.03 -8.54 3.06
CA VAL A 99 -7.08 -7.72 1.86
C VAL A 99 -6.09 -8.24 0.81
N ALA A 100 -4.87 -8.59 1.22
CA ALA A 100 -3.88 -9.20 0.33
C ALA A 100 -4.36 -10.57 -0.21
N ALA A 101 -4.95 -11.42 0.63
CA ALA A 101 -5.53 -12.69 0.19
C ALA A 101 -6.73 -12.50 -0.77
N SER A 102 -7.49 -11.43 -0.58
CA SER A 102 -8.65 -11.08 -1.42
C SER A 102 -8.27 -10.60 -2.83
N GLU A 103 -6.99 -10.36 -3.10
CA GLU A 103 -6.51 -10.05 -4.46
C GLU A 103 -6.59 -11.27 -5.38
N THR A 104 -6.35 -12.46 -4.81
CA THR A 104 -6.41 -13.74 -5.52
C THR A 104 -7.81 -14.35 -5.45
N GLU A 105 -8.45 -14.27 -4.28
CA GLU A 105 -9.79 -14.84 -4.02
C GLU A 105 -10.80 -13.73 -3.70
N LEU A 106 -11.40 -13.16 -4.75
CA LEU A 106 -12.40 -12.08 -4.61
C LEU A 106 -13.61 -12.45 -3.75
N ASP A 107 -13.95 -13.74 -3.62
CA ASP A 107 -15.07 -14.19 -2.80
C ASP A 107 -14.88 -13.88 -1.31
N LEU A 108 -13.64 -13.70 -0.85
CA LEU A 108 -13.31 -13.30 0.52
C LEU A 108 -13.76 -11.87 0.82
N ILE A 109 -13.55 -10.93 -0.12
CA ILE A 109 -14.02 -9.55 0.05
C ILE A 109 -15.54 -9.44 -0.06
N ALA A 110 -16.16 -10.38 -0.80
CA ALA A 110 -17.60 -10.47 -0.96
C ALA A 110 -18.31 -10.99 0.30
N ALA A 111 -17.58 -11.55 1.27
CA ALA A 111 -18.15 -11.98 2.53
C ALA A 111 -18.74 -10.79 3.30
N ASP A 112 -19.95 -10.97 3.82
CA ASP A 112 -20.67 -9.90 4.49
C ASP A 112 -19.96 -9.40 5.75
N ALA A 113 -19.18 -10.26 6.41
CA ALA A 113 -18.28 -9.89 7.50
C ALA A 113 -17.27 -8.82 7.06
N MET A 114 -16.64 -9.02 5.90
CA MET A 114 -15.67 -8.08 5.34
C MET A 114 -16.36 -6.78 4.91
N ARG A 115 -17.54 -6.88 4.30
CA ARG A 115 -18.37 -5.71 3.95
C ARG A 115 -18.71 -4.86 5.19
N ALA A 116 -19.08 -5.50 6.29
CA ALA A 116 -19.38 -4.81 7.55
C ALA A 116 -18.14 -4.14 8.16
N VAL A 117 -16.99 -4.80 8.13
CA VAL A 117 -15.70 -4.25 8.59
C VAL A 117 -15.30 -3.02 7.78
N ILE A 118 -15.34 -3.10 6.44
CA ILE A 118 -15.04 -1.98 5.53
C ILE A 118 -16.02 -0.82 5.76
N ALA A 119 -17.32 -1.12 5.90
CA ALA A 119 -18.33 -0.11 6.17
C ALA A 119 -18.10 0.60 7.51
N PHE A 120 -17.71 -0.14 8.56
CA PHE A 120 -17.36 0.44 9.85
C PHE A 120 -16.12 1.34 9.75
N LYS A 121 -14.99 0.85 9.23
CA LYS A 121 -13.74 1.63 9.10
C LYS A 121 -13.96 2.90 8.27
N TRP A 122 -14.73 2.81 7.19
CA TRP A 122 -15.10 3.98 6.39
C TRP A 122 -15.93 5.01 7.16
N LYS A 123 -16.91 4.56 7.95
CA LYS A 123 -17.73 5.47 8.76
C LYS A 123 -16.93 6.08 9.91
N ALA A 124 -16.03 5.31 10.52
CA ALA A 124 -15.22 5.73 11.67
C ALA A 124 -14.22 6.82 11.28
N PHE A 125 -13.42 6.61 10.24
CA PHE A 125 -12.40 7.58 9.82
C PHE A 125 -12.32 7.80 8.31
N GLY A 126 -12.53 6.76 7.49
CA GLY A 126 -12.24 6.80 6.05
C GLY A 126 -12.93 7.94 5.32
N ARG A 127 -14.23 8.12 5.54
CA ARG A 127 -15.02 9.20 4.92
C ARG A 127 -14.50 10.59 5.29
N ARG A 128 -14.18 10.83 6.56
CA ARG A 128 -13.72 12.14 7.04
C ARG A 128 -12.33 12.45 6.48
N LYS A 129 -11.41 11.48 6.52
CA LYS A 129 -10.06 11.63 5.97
C LYS A 129 -10.09 11.86 4.47
N TRP A 130 -10.86 11.05 3.74
CA TRP A 130 -11.03 11.21 2.30
C TRP A 130 -11.62 12.57 1.92
N ILE A 131 -12.70 13.02 2.57
CA ILE A 131 -13.27 14.36 2.28
C ILE A 131 -12.24 15.46 2.57
N THR A 132 -11.48 15.34 3.66
CA THR A 132 -10.42 16.31 3.98
C THR A 132 -9.34 16.32 2.90
N GLN A 133 -8.91 15.15 2.44
CA GLN A 133 -7.94 15.00 1.36
C GLN A 133 -8.48 15.57 0.03
N LEU A 134 -9.76 15.31 -0.29
CA LEU A 134 -10.42 15.82 -1.48
C LEU A 134 -10.51 17.34 -1.46
N VAL A 135 -10.92 17.95 -0.35
CA VAL A 135 -11.01 19.42 -0.22
C VAL A 135 -9.62 20.07 -0.33
N LEU A 136 -8.62 19.52 0.35
CA LEU A 136 -7.24 20.00 0.24
C LEU A 136 -6.70 19.86 -1.19
N PHE A 137 -6.98 18.74 -1.84
CA PHE A 137 -6.59 18.51 -3.23
C PHE A 137 -7.29 19.47 -4.19
N LEU A 138 -8.59 19.75 -4.01
CA LEU A 138 -9.31 20.72 -4.82
C LEU A 138 -8.76 22.14 -4.65
N CYS A 139 -8.46 22.55 -3.40
CA CYS A 139 -7.82 23.83 -3.14
C CYS A 139 -6.46 23.91 -3.84
N PHE A 140 -5.65 22.87 -3.70
CA PHE A 140 -4.37 22.74 -4.36
C PHE A 140 -4.49 22.81 -5.90
N PHE A 141 -5.40 22.02 -6.48
CA PHE A 141 -5.63 21.93 -7.93
C PHE A 141 -6.03 23.29 -8.51
N VAL A 142 -7.00 23.96 -7.88
CA VAL A 142 -7.43 25.30 -8.33
C VAL A 142 -6.30 26.31 -8.19
N CYS A 143 -5.62 26.36 -7.05
CA CYS A 143 -4.50 27.29 -6.86
C CYS A 143 -3.39 27.05 -7.89
N TYR A 144 -3.03 25.79 -8.14
CA TYR A 144 -1.99 25.43 -9.09
C TYR A 144 -2.38 25.78 -10.53
N ILE A 145 -3.53 25.32 -11.02
CA ILE A 145 -3.96 25.58 -12.41
C ILE A 145 -4.14 27.08 -12.67
N VAL A 146 -4.78 27.81 -11.74
CA VAL A 146 -4.95 29.26 -11.87
C VAL A 146 -3.60 29.97 -11.79
N SER A 147 -2.67 29.52 -10.93
CA SER A 147 -1.33 30.11 -10.87
C SER A 147 -0.56 29.94 -12.18
N LEU A 148 -0.58 28.73 -12.77
CA LEU A 148 0.06 28.48 -14.07
C LEU A 148 -0.56 29.34 -15.17
N PHE A 149 -1.89 29.42 -15.21
CA PHE A 149 -2.60 30.26 -16.16
C PHE A 149 -2.17 31.73 -16.05
N LEU A 150 -2.13 32.30 -14.84
CA LEU A 150 -1.75 33.70 -14.64
C LEU A 150 -0.26 33.96 -14.94
N LEU A 151 0.62 33.03 -14.58
CA LEU A 151 2.08 33.15 -14.74
C LEU A 151 2.55 32.93 -16.18
N LEU A 152 1.96 31.96 -16.89
CA LEU A 152 2.44 31.50 -18.19
C LEU A 152 1.58 31.96 -19.37
N SER A 153 0.38 32.53 -19.12
CA SER A 153 -0.43 33.08 -20.21
C SER A 153 0.30 34.20 -20.94
N GLN A 154 0.34 34.10 -22.26
CA GLN A 154 0.83 35.16 -23.12
C GLN A 154 -0.24 36.25 -23.22
N THR A 155 0.14 37.51 -23.05
CA THR A 155 -0.75 38.66 -23.13
C THR A 155 -0.10 39.71 -24.01
N ASP A 156 -0.87 40.33 -24.90
CA ASP A 156 -0.37 41.39 -25.77
C ASP A 156 -0.05 42.65 -24.94
N MET A 157 1.22 43.05 -24.96
CA MET A 157 1.77 44.11 -24.11
C MET A 157 1.72 45.49 -24.76
N ASP A 158 1.17 45.61 -25.98
CA ASP A 158 1.16 46.85 -26.75
C ASP A 158 0.32 47.99 -26.13
N HIS A 159 -0.54 47.67 -25.15
CA HIS A 159 -1.33 48.66 -24.40
C HIS A 159 -0.89 48.79 -22.93
N PRO A 160 -0.70 50.03 -22.40
CA PRO A 160 -0.24 50.25 -21.02
C PRO A 160 -1.22 49.75 -19.94
N VAL A 161 -2.51 49.64 -20.28
CA VAL A 161 -3.52 49.00 -19.42
C VAL A 161 -3.26 47.49 -19.29
N ASN A 162 -2.75 46.85 -20.34
CA ASN A 162 -2.41 45.43 -20.32
C ASN A 162 -1.14 45.19 -19.50
N GLU A 163 -0.17 46.11 -19.53
CA GLU A 163 1.06 46.01 -18.73
C GLU A 163 0.77 46.05 -17.23
N THR A 164 -0.01 47.04 -16.78
CA THR A 164 -0.42 47.15 -15.37
C THR A 164 -1.26 45.96 -14.93
N ARG A 165 -2.21 45.51 -15.76
CA ARG A 165 -2.99 44.30 -15.49
C ARG A 165 -2.10 43.06 -15.36
N LYS A 166 -1.14 42.87 -16.27
CA LYS A 166 -0.25 41.71 -16.27
C LYS A 166 0.62 41.66 -15.02
N MET A 167 1.09 42.81 -14.53
CA MET A 167 1.82 42.88 -13.26
C MET A 167 1.00 42.36 -12.07
N HIS A 168 -0.29 42.74 -11.99
CA HIS A 168 -1.18 42.24 -10.94
C HIS A 168 -1.48 40.73 -11.10
N GLU A 169 -1.71 40.27 -12.32
CA GLU A 169 -1.91 38.85 -12.63
C GLU A 169 -0.70 38.00 -12.23
N VAL A 170 0.53 38.45 -12.55
CA VAL A 170 1.77 37.77 -12.16
C VAL A 170 1.95 37.75 -10.64
N TYR A 171 1.67 38.86 -9.95
CA TYR A 171 1.75 38.90 -8.48
C TYR A 171 0.75 37.92 -7.83
N LEU A 172 -0.51 37.96 -8.26
CA LEU A 172 -1.54 37.03 -7.79
C LEU A 172 -1.17 35.57 -8.11
N GLY A 173 -0.66 35.32 -9.31
CA GLY A 173 -0.17 34.00 -9.74
C GLY A 173 0.94 33.48 -8.84
N ARG A 174 1.91 34.32 -8.45
CA ARG A 174 2.97 33.95 -7.49
C ARG A 174 2.41 33.60 -6.12
N VAL A 175 1.47 34.40 -5.61
CA VAL A 175 0.82 34.13 -4.31
C VAL A 175 0.08 32.79 -4.34
N LEU A 176 -0.73 32.54 -5.38
CA LEU A 176 -1.44 31.27 -5.55
C LEU A 176 -0.49 30.08 -5.70
N PHE A 177 0.62 30.26 -6.43
CA PHE A 177 1.65 29.23 -6.57
C PHE A 177 2.29 28.91 -5.20
N CYS A 178 2.63 29.93 -4.40
CA CYS A 178 3.15 29.71 -3.04
C CYS A 178 2.15 28.95 -2.16
N VAL A 179 0.86 29.27 -2.23
CA VAL A 179 -0.19 28.52 -1.52
C VAL A 179 -0.24 27.07 -1.99
N ALA A 180 -0.19 26.82 -3.30
CA ALA A 180 -0.13 25.47 -3.85
C ALA A 180 1.12 24.71 -3.38
N SER A 181 2.30 25.34 -3.38
CA SER A 181 3.54 24.75 -2.89
C SER A 181 3.47 24.40 -1.40
N LEU A 182 2.87 25.26 -0.56
CA LEU A 182 2.68 24.98 0.86
C LEU A 182 1.80 23.75 1.10
N ILE A 183 0.72 23.59 0.32
CA ILE A 183 -0.12 22.39 0.38
C ILE A 183 0.67 21.17 -0.14
N ASN A 184 1.49 21.34 -1.18
CA ASN A 184 2.30 20.26 -1.74
C ASN A 184 3.40 19.77 -0.77
N ILE A 185 3.96 20.64 0.07
CA ILE A 185 4.92 20.24 1.11
C ILE A 185 4.30 19.23 2.06
N ARG A 186 3.01 19.39 2.43
CA ARG A 186 2.31 18.40 3.24
C ARG A 186 2.28 17.03 2.55
N TYR A 187 1.97 16.99 1.25
CA TYR A 187 1.99 15.74 0.49
C TYR A 187 3.40 15.15 0.43
N GLY A 188 4.43 15.96 0.19
CA GLY A 188 5.82 15.51 0.20
C GLY A 188 6.29 14.94 1.55
N VAL A 189 5.82 15.50 2.67
CA VAL A 189 6.11 14.96 4.01
C VAL A 189 5.46 13.59 4.22
N LEU A 190 4.21 13.41 3.79
CA LEU A 190 3.53 12.11 3.88
C LEU A 190 4.24 11.06 3.03
N GLU A 191 4.62 11.42 1.80
CA GLU A 191 5.36 10.57 0.88
C GLU A 191 6.72 10.15 1.45
N PHE A 192 7.45 11.10 2.06
CA PHE A 192 8.73 10.82 2.68
C PHE A 192 8.61 9.90 3.91
N GLN A 193 7.54 10.06 4.70
CA GLN A 193 7.24 9.17 5.81
C GLN A 193 6.90 7.76 5.35
N GLU A 194 6.17 7.64 4.23
CA GLU A 194 5.85 6.35 3.62
C GLU A 194 7.12 5.64 3.12
N MET A 195 8.00 6.35 2.39
CA MET A 195 9.29 5.82 1.96
C MET A 195 10.14 5.33 3.15
N GLY A 196 10.08 6.02 4.29
CA GLY A 196 10.78 5.62 5.52
C GLY A 196 10.21 4.36 6.18
N ARG A 197 8.92 4.05 5.99
CA ARG A 197 8.24 2.87 6.57
C ARG A 197 8.29 1.65 5.65
N SER A 198 8.02 1.84 4.37
CA SER A 198 7.91 0.77 3.38
C SER A 198 9.28 0.35 2.79
N GLY A 199 10.32 1.17 3.00
CA GLY A 199 11.66 0.94 2.47
C GLY A 199 11.80 1.39 1.00
N LEU A 200 13.01 1.83 0.63
CA LEU A 200 13.28 2.47 -0.67
C LEU A 200 13.05 1.53 -1.86
N LEU A 201 13.38 0.25 -1.74
CA LEU A 201 13.26 -0.70 -2.85
C LEU A 201 11.81 -0.96 -3.24
N HIS A 202 10.93 -1.17 -2.25
CA HIS A 202 9.51 -1.38 -2.50
C HIS A 202 8.81 -0.10 -2.98
N TYR A 203 9.25 1.06 -2.49
CA TYR A 203 8.74 2.35 -2.94
C TYR A 203 8.96 2.60 -4.44
N LEU A 204 10.10 2.15 -5.00
CA LEU A 204 10.45 2.36 -6.41
C LEU A 204 9.73 1.41 -7.39
N GLU A 205 9.07 0.36 -6.89
CA GLU A 205 8.27 -0.56 -7.71
C GLU A 205 6.94 0.06 -8.15
N SER A 206 6.41 1.01 -7.37
CA SER A 206 5.15 1.70 -7.68
C SER A 206 5.34 2.78 -8.73
N VAL A 207 4.64 2.64 -9.87
CA VAL A 207 4.63 3.64 -10.94
C VAL A 207 4.09 4.99 -10.44
N GLN A 208 3.11 4.99 -9.54
CA GLN A 208 2.49 6.22 -9.03
C GLN A 208 3.48 7.07 -8.25
N ASN A 209 4.35 6.42 -7.47
CA ASN A 209 5.36 7.07 -6.64
C ASN A 209 6.36 7.87 -7.50
N TRP A 210 6.73 7.32 -8.67
CA TRP A 210 7.55 8.04 -9.65
C TRP A 210 6.87 9.32 -10.16
N PHE A 211 5.57 9.29 -10.40
CA PHE A 211 4.81 10.48 -10.80
C PHE A 211 4.76 11.53 -9.69
N ASP A 212 4.55 11.13 -8.44
CA ASP A 212 4.53 12.04 -7.30
C ASP A 212 5.92 12.69 -7.05
N VAL A 213 7.01 11.92 -7.18
CA VAL A 213 8.39 12.45 -7.12
C VAL A 213 8.68 13.40 -8.28
N ALA A 214 8.32 13.04 -9.50
CA ALA A 214 8.51 13.89 -10.68
C ALA A 214 7.72 15.20 -10.56
N PHE A 215 6.49 15.13 -10.03
CA PHE A 215 5.65 16.29 -9.78
C PHE A 215 6.25 17.20 -8.68
N PHE A 216 6.77 16.61 -7.61
CA PHE A 216 7.45 17.36 -6.55
C PHE A 216 8.69 18.10 -7.10
N LEU A 217 9.51 17.43 -7.92
CA LEU A 217 10.66 18.05 -8.56
C LEU A 217 10.24 19.19 -9.51
N ASN A 218 9.18 18.99 -10.29
CA ASN A 218 8.62 20.02 -11.17
C ASN A 218 8.19 21.27 -10.38
N MET A 219 7.54 21.08 -9.22
CA MET A 219 7.13 22.16 -8.32
C MET A 219 8.28 22.98 -7.75
N VAL A 220 9.46 22.38 -7.59
CA VAL A 220 10.68 23.08 -7.14
C VAL A 220 11.38 23.77 -8.32
N LEU A 221 11.41 23.14 -9.49
CA LEU A 221 12.14 23.62 -10.64
C LEU A 221 11.43 24.77 -11.38
N LEU A 222 10.10 24.71 -11.51
CA LEU A 222 9.32 25.73 -12.21
C LEU A 222 9.53 27.16 -11.67
N PRO A 223 9.46 27.44 -10.35
CA PRO A 223 9.70 28.78 -9.84
C PRO A 223 11.14 29.24 -10.09
N LEU A 224 12.13 28.34 -10.06
CA LEU A 224 13.52 28.67 -10.40
C LEU A 224 13.64 29.09 -11.88
N LEU A 225 13.02 28.34 -12.79
CA LEU A 225 12.99 28.64 -14.23
C LEU A 225 12.28 29.97 -14.54
N LEU A 226 11.22 30.29 -13.79
CA LEU A 226 10.51 31.56 -13.88
C LEU A 226 11.36 32.74 -13.36
N LEU A 227 12.11 32.55 -12.28
CA LEU A 227 13.02 33.58 -11.74
C LEU A 227 14.19 33.86 -12.70
N LEU A 228 14.69 32.82 -13.37
CA LEU A 228 15.73 32.93 -14.41
C LEU A 228 15.21 33.50 -15.73
N GLY A 229 13.89 33.67 -15.89
CA GLY A 229 13.28 34.13 -17.15
C GLY A 229 13.49 33.15 -18.32
N SER A 230 13.68 31.87 -18.03
CA SER A 230 13.99 30.87 -19.07
C SER A 230 12.77 30.51 -19.91
N ALA A 231 12.96 30.33 -21.22
CA ALA A 231 11.90 29.84 -22.12
C ALA A 231 11.42 28.42 -21.78
N LEU A 232 12.22 27.66 -21.01
CA LEU A 232 11.89 26.31 -20.53
C LEU A 232 10.76 26.31 -19.49
N ALA A 233 10.42 27.45 -18.88
CA ALA A 233 9.33 27.51 -17.91
C ALA A 233 7.98 27.06 -18.49
N ASN A 234 7.70 27.40 -19.76
CA ASN A 234 6.44 27.02 -20.42
C ASN A 234 6.30 25.50 -20.60
N PRO A 235 7.27 24.78 -21.22
CA PRO A 235 7.26 23.32 -21.27
C PRO A 235 7.14 22.67 -19.89
N PHE A 236 7.90 23.14 -18.89
CA PHE A 236 7.85 22.55 -17.55
C PHE A 236 6.50 22.75 -16.86
N GLY A 237 5.84 23.90 -17.06
CA GLY A 237 4.46 24.10 -16.59
C GLY A 237 3.45 23.18 -17.28
N ALA A 238 3.61 22.94 -18.58
CA ALA A 238 2.78 21.97 -19.32
C ALA A 238 2.99 20.54 -18.82
N PHE A 239 4.25 20.10 -18.68
CA PHE A 239 4.57 18.79 -18.10
C PHE A 239 4.01 18.64 -16.68
N GLY A 240 4.17 19.66 -15.84
CA GLY A 240 3.62 19.67 -14.49
C GLY A 240 2.10 19.51 -14.47
N THR A 241 1.39 20.05 -15.47
CA THR A 241 -0.07 19.89 -15.60
C THR A 241 -0.45 18.44 -15.95
N VAL A 242 0.30 17.79 -16.84
CA VAL A 242 0.05 16.38 -17.21
C VAL A 242 0.39 15.44 -16.06
N LEU A 243 1.49 15.69 -15.35
CA LEU A 243 1.91 14.92 -14.16
C LEU A 243 0.87 14.96 -13.03
N LEU A 244 -0.07 15.90 -13.05
CA LEU A 244 -1.15 15.98 -12.07
C LEU A 244 -2.26 14.94 -12.30
N LEU A 245 -2.41 14.40 -13.52
CA LEU A 245 -3.51 13.49 -13.88
C LEU A 245 -3.55 12.20 -13.05
N PRO A 246 -2.42 11.49 -12.81
CA PRO A 246 -2.43 10.31 -11.95
C PRO A 246 -2.88 10.65 -10.52
N LYS A 247 -2.55 11.84 -10.03
CA LYS A 247 -2.94 12.30 -8.69
C LYS A 247 -4.45 12.60 -8.60
N VAL A 248 -5.03 13.16 -9.66
CA VAL A 248 -6.49 13.31 -9.78
C VAL A 248 -7.16 11.95 -9.69
N ALA A 249 -6.68 10.97 -10.46
CA ALA A 249 -7.19 9.60 -10.40
C ALA A 249 -7.07 9.02 -8.99
N ALA A 250 -5.89 9.12 -8.35
CA ALA A 250 -5.65 8.59 -7.02
C ALA A 250 -6.64 9.12 -5.96
N VAL A 251 -6.90 10.43 -5.94
CA VAL A 251 -7.87 11.05 -5.01
C VAL A 251 -9.30 10.63 -5.33
N ALA A 252 -9.62 10.47 -6.62
CA ALA A 252 -10.94 10.08 -7.08
C ALA A 252 -11.29 8.62 -6.72
N ARG A 253 -10.29 7.76 -6.44
CA ARG A 253 -10.48 6.37 -5.94
C ARG A 253 -11.28 6.28 -4.64
N GLY A 254 -11.38 7.34 -3.83
CA GLY A 254 -12.18 7.25 -2.60
C GLY A 254 -13.68 7.26 -2.81
N HIS A 255 -14.18 7.52 -4.02
CA HIS A 255 -15.58 7.30 -4.37
C HIS A 255 -15.78 5.94 -5.04
N GLU A 256 -16.73 5.14 -4.56
CA GLU A 256 -16.95 3.74 -4.99
C GLU A 256 -17.02 3.58 -6.52
N LYS A 257 -17.88 4.35 -7.19
CA LYS A 257 -18.06 4.26 -8.66
C LYS A 257 -16.80 4.65 -9.43
N MET A 258 -16.06 5.62 -8.91
CA MET A 258 -14.88 6.17 -9.59
C MET A 258 -13.69 5.25 -9.38
N SER A 259 -13.58 4.63 -8.20
CA SER A 259 -12.60 3.58 -7.94
C SER A 259 -12.74 2.42 -8.92
N ALA A 260 -13.97 1.93 -9.13
CA ALA A 260 -14.23 0.86 -10.09
C ALA A 260 -13.79 1.27 -11.51
N LEU A 261 -14.12 2.50 -11.93
CA LEU A 261 -13.70 3.03 -13.23
C LEU A 261 -12.18 3.10 -13.39
N ILE A 262 -11.46 3.59 -12.38
CA ILE A 262 -10.00 3.71 -12.43
C ILE A 262 -9.33 2.34 -12.47
N THR A 263 -9.83 1.37 -11.69
CA THR A 263 -9.32 -0.02 -11.73
C THR A 263 -9.59 -0.67 -13.08
N MET A 264 -10.79 -0.49 -13.64
CA MET A 264 -11.11 -0.93 -15.00
C MET A 264 -10.13 -0.35 -16.02
N LEU A 265 -9.93 0.96 -16.00
CA LEU A 265 -9.03 1.64 -16.93
C LEU A 265 -7.58 1.14 -16.78
N GLY A 266 -7.10 0.92 -15.55
CA GLY A 266 -5.76 0.40 -15.30
C GLY A 266 -5.53 -1.00 -15.88
N GLU A 267 -6.50 -1.90 -15.71
CA GLU A 267 -6.43 -3.25 -16.29
C GLU A 267 -6.52 -3.23 -17.82
N ILE A 268 -7.41 -2.40 -18.39
CA ILE A 268 -7.52 -2.21 -19.84
C ILE A 268 -6.19 -1.67 -20.42
N ILE A 269 -5.59 -0.66 -19.79
CA ILE A 269 -4.30 -0.11 -20.22
C ILE A 269 -3.24 -1.21 -20.21
N TYR A 270 -3.15 -2.02 -19.16
CA TYR A 270 -2.16 -3.08 -19.04
C TYR A 270 -2.34 -4.16 -20.12
N ASP A 271 -3.58 -4.62 -20.33
CA ASP A 271 -3.92 -5.61 -21.35
C ASP A 271 -3.67 -5.10 -22.78
N MET A 272 -3.78 -3.78 -23.01
CA MET A 272 -3.50 -3.17 -24.32
C MET A 272 -2.01 -3.05 -24.64
N ILE A 273 -1.08 -3.11 -23.66
CA ILE A 273 0.36 -2.85 -23.88
C ILE A 273 0.95 -3.73 -25.00
N PRO A 274 0.78 -5.07 -25.01
CA PRO A 274 1.37 -5.92 -26.05
C PRO A 274 0.86 -5.55 -27.46
N PHE A 275 -0.42 -5.19 -27.55
CA PHE A 275 -1.02 -4.75 -28.81
C PHE A 275 -0.48 -3.38 -29.24
N LEU A 276 -0.37 -2.42 -28.33
CA LEU A 276 0.18 -1.09 -28.60
C LEU A 276 1.65 -1.17 -29.03
N LEU A 277 2.43 -2.12 -28.49
CA LEU A 277 3.80 -2.38 -28.92
C LEU A 277 3.84 -2.91 -30.37
N LEU A 278 2.97 -3.87 -30.72
CA LEU A 278 2.84 -4.34 -32.10
C LEU A 278 2.47 -3.20 -33.05
N MET A 279 1.47 -2.40 -32.68
CA MET A 279 1.04 -1.23 -33.46
C MET A 279 2.17 -0.21 -33.60
N GLY A 280 2.92 0.06 -32.55
CA GLY A 280 4.11 0.92 -32.58
C GLY A 280 5.17 0.45 -33.56
N CYS A 281 5.46 -0.86 -33.61
CA CYS A 281 6.37 -1.45 -34.59
C CYS A 281 5.87 -1.26 -36.02
N VAL A 282 4.57 -1.46 -36.27
CA VAL A 282 3.94 -1.24 -37.58
C VAL A 282 4.05 0.23 -37.99
N ILE A 283 3.76 1.16 -37.08
CA ILE A 283 3.89 2.60 -37.32
C ILE A 283 5.34 2.95 -37.69
N VAL A 284 6.33 2.53 -36.89
CA VAL A 284 7.75 2.82 -37.16
C VAL A 284 8.22 2.26 -38.50
N ALA A 285 7.87 1.01 -38.81
CA ALA A 285 8.24 0.38 -40.08
C ALA A 285 7.64 1.12 -41.29
N ASN A 286 6.37 1.50 -41.20
CA ASN A 286 5.71 2.24 -42.28
C ASN A 286 6.17 3.71 -42.35
N SER A 287 6.54 4.32 -41.23
CA SER A 287 7.14 5.66 -41.21
C SER A 287 8.42 5.71 -42.04
N PHE A 288 9.27 4.70 -41.87
CA PHE A 288 10.48 4.55 -42.66
C PHE A 288 10.18 4.26 -44.14
N ALA A 289 9.17 3.43 -44.43
CA ALA A 289 8.74 3.17 -45.81
C ALA A 289 8.22 4.43 -46.51
N PHE A 290 7.42 5.26 -45.81
CA PHE A 290 6.90 6.51 -46.36
C PHE A 290 8.01 7.53 -46.62
N GLU A 291 8.98 7.64 -45.72
CA GLU A 291 10.17 8.49 -45.94
C GLU A 291 10.99 8.04 -47.16
N LEU A 292 11.17 6.73 -47.36
CA LEU A 292 11.92 6.20 -48.51
C LEU A 292 11.19 6.40 -49.85
N LEU A 293 9.86 6.40 -49.84
CA LEU A 293 9.04 6.47 -51.04
C LEU A 293 8.69 7.90 -51.45
N SER A 294 8.73 8.85 -50.51
CA SER A 294 8.36 10.24 -50.76
C SER A 294 9.58 11.09 -51.15
N PRO A 295 9.40 12.13 -51.99
CA PRO A 295 10.45 13.10 -52.27
C PRO A 295 10.88 13.84 -51.00
N ILE A 296 12.15 14.24 -50.94
CA ILE A 296 12.74 14.96 -49.80
C ILE A 296 11.99 16.28 -49.51
N GLU A 297 11.39 16.89 -50.52
CA GLU A 297 10.64 18.15 -50.41
C GLU A 297 9.22 17.98 -49.82
N SER A 298 8.78 16.74 -49.60
CA SER A 298 7.46 16.46 -49.03
C SER A 298 7.30 17.06 -47.64
N GLN A 299 6.21 17.80 -47.45
CA GLN A 299 5.89 18.39 -46.14
C GLN A 299 5.55 17.33 -45.10
N ALA A 300 4.96 16.21 -45.53
CA ALA A 300 4.47 15.14 -44.67
C ALA A 300 5.51 14.02 -44.42
N TYR A 301 6.41 13.77 -45.37
CA TYR A 301 7.31 12.61 -45.36
C TYR A 301 8.79 12.91 -45.58
N GLY A 302 9.18 14.18 -45.73
CA GLY A 302 10.56 14.56 -46.05
C GLY A 302 11.60 14.26 -44.95
N THR A 303 11.17 13.90 -43.74
CA THR A 303 12.05 13.41 -42.67
C THR A 303 11.35 12.32 -41.87
N PHE A 304 12.12 11.40 -41.27
CA PHE A 304 11.59 10.34 -40.41
C PHE A 304 10.58 10.83 -39.36
N THR A 305 10.88 11.94 -38.67
CA THR A 305 10.00 12.49 -37.63
C THR A 305 8.65 12.93 -38.20
N LYS A 306 8.67 13.59 -39.36
CA LYS A 306 7.43 13.99 -40.07
C LYS A 306 6.67 12.75 -40.52
N SER A 307 7.34 11.77 -41.11
CA SER A 307 6.72 10.51 -41.53
C SER A 307 6.11 9.74 -40.37
N TRP A 308 6.76 9.75 -39.20
CA TRP A 308 6.27 9.14 -37.99
C TRP A 308 5.02 9.82 -37.44
N MET A 309 5.02 11.16 -37.38
CA MET A 309 3.84 11.92 -36.99
C MET A 309 2.67 11.71 -37.97
N SER A 310 2.94 11.73 -39.27
CA SER A 310 1.97 11.48 -40.33
C SER A 310 1.41 10.05 -40.28
N ALA A 311 2.25 9.03 -40.04
CA ALA A 311 1.80 7.64 -39.88
C ALA A 311 0.97 7.44 -38.60
N PHE A 312 1.31 8.16 -37.52
CA PHE A 312 0.49 8.17 -36.31
C PHE A 312 -0.87 8.84 -36.55
N ALA A 313 -0.92 9.99 -37.23
CA ALA A 313 -2.17 10.66 -37.61
C ALA A 313 -3.04 9.75 -38.50
N LEU A 314 -2.41 9.03 -39.44
CA LEU A 314 -3.08 8.07 -40.31
C LEU A 314 -3.69 6.88 -39.55
N THR A 315 -3.08 6.48 -38.43
CA THR A 315 -3.61 5.46 -37.50
C THR A 315 -4.88 5.93 -36.80
N LEU A 316 -5.06 7.24 -36.63
CA LEU A 316 -6.27 7.85 -36.07
C LEU A 316 -7.35 8.12 -37.13
N GLY A 317 -7.07 7.80 -38.40
CA GLY A 317 -8.00 8.01 -39.52
C GLY A 317 -7.94 9.42 -40.14
N GLU A 318 -6.87 10.18 -39.88
CA GLU A 318 -6.63 11.44 -40.57
C GLU A 318 -6.07 11.17 -41.97
N PHE A 319 -6.85 11.49 -43.00
CA PHE A 319 -6.50 11.26 -44.41
C PHE A 319 -6.39 12.58 -45.16
N GLU A 320 -5.18 12.95 -45.57
CA GLU A 320 -4.96 14.10 -46.46
C GLU A 320 -4.65 13.62 -47.87
N ARG A 321 -5.61 13.75 -48.79
CA ARG A 321 -5.56 13.14 -50.12
C ARG A 321 -4.31 13.55 -50.93
N GLU A 322 -3.94 14.82 -50.86
CA GLU A 322 -2.84 15.41 -51.64
C GLU A 322 -1.48 14.79 -51.29
N THR A 323 -1.37 14.23 -50.08
CA THR A 323 -0.14 13.69 -49.49
C THR A 323 0.24 12.31 -50.05
N TYR A 324 -0.67 11.61 -50.74
CA TYR A 324 -0.47 10.21 -51.17
C TYR A 324 -0.53 9.99 -52.69
N GLU A 325 -0.93 11.00 -53.47
CA GLU A 325 -1.08 10.88 -54.92
C GLU A 325 0.24 11.08 -55.69
N GLU A 326 1.35 11.39 -55.00
CA GLU A 326 2.66 11.65 -55.62
C GLU A 326 3.24 10.43 -56.38
N SER A 327 2.93 9.21 -55.94
CA SER A 327 3.40 7.97 -56.55
C SER A 327 2.39 6.85 -56.37
N ILE A 328 2.21 6.02 -57.40
CA ILE A 328 1.36 4.81 -57.33
C ILE A 328 1.82 3.88 -56.21
N LEU A 329 3.14 3.80 -55.98
CA LEU A 329 3.71 2.95 -54.93
C LEU A 329 3.40 3.53 -53.54
N LEU A 330 3.50 4.84 -53.37
CA LEU A 330 3.12 5.51 -52.13
C LEU A 330 1.63 5.34 -51.83
N ALA A 331 0.78 5.52 -52.84
CA ALA A 331 -0.66 5.27 -52.75
C ALA A 331 -0.97 3.80 -52.37
N PHE A 332 -0.21 2.83 -52.91
CA PHE A 332 -0.37 1.43 -52.54
C PHE A 332 -0.02 1.17 -51.06
N PHE A 333 1.13 1.68 -50.59
CA PHE A 333 1.53 1.57 -49.18
C PHE A 333 0.56 2.26 -48.24
N PHE A 334 0.02 3.42 -48.63
CA PHE A 334 -1.04 4.10 -47.91
C PHE A 334 -2.30 3.23 -47.78
N HIS A 335 -2.81 2.67 -48.89
CA HIS A 335 -4.01 1.82 -48.86
C HIS A 335 -3.77 0.56 -48.02
N TYR A 336 -2.60 -0.06 -48.17
CA TYR A 336 -2.19 -1.19 -47.33
C TYR A 336 -2.19 -0.81 -45.84
N PHE A 337 -1.57 0.31 -45.48
CA PHE A 337 -1.51 0.79 -44.11
C PHE A 337 -2.91 1.10 -43.57
N ALA A 338 -3.73 1.83 -44.32
CA ALA A 338 -5.09 2.19 -43.90
C ALA A 338 -5.97 0.95 -43.70
N LEU A 339 -5.90 -0.03 -44.61
CA LEU A 339 -6.64 -1.29 -44.45
C LEU A 339 -6.11 -2.10 -43.26
N PHE A 340 -4.79 -2.25 -43.16
CA PHE A 340 -4.22 -3.09 -42.10
C PHE A 340 -4.37 -2.45 -40.72
N VAL A 341 -4.10 -1.16 -40.57
CA VAL A 341 -4.14 -0.46 -39.28
C VAL A 341 -5.58 -0.12 -38.89
N ASN A 342 -6.32 0.59 -39.73
CA ASN A 342 -7.63 1.12 -39.35
C ASN A 342 -8.74 0.06 -39.43
N VAL A 343 -8.63 -0.93 -40.33
CA VAL A 343 -9.65 -1.98 -40.47
C VAL A 343 -9.30 -3.24 -39.68
N VAL A 344 -8.04 -3.69 -39.69
CA VAL A 344 -7.68 -4.94 -38.99
C VAL A 344 -7.25 -4.65 -37.55
N LEU A 345 -6.16 -3.91 -37.35
CA LEU A 345 -5.56 -3.71 -36.03
C LEU A 345 -6.54 -2.99 -35.07
N LEU A 346 -7.14 -1.87 -35.47
CA LEU A 346 -8.05 -1.13 -34.59
C LEU A 346 -9.27 -1.97 -34.16
N ASN A 347 -9.84 -2.79 -35.07
CA ASN A 347 -10.94 -3.69 -34.71
C ASN A 347 -10.51 -4.81 -33.76
N VAL A 348 -9.30 -5.35 -33.92
CA VAL A 348 -8.73 -6.32 -32.96
C VAL A 348 -8.52 -5.65 -31.59
N LEU A 349 -8.04 -4.40 -31.55
CA LEU A 349 -7.89 -3.66 -30.31
C LEU A 349 -9.21 -3.48 -29.57
N ILE A 350 -10.27 -3.10 -30.28
CA ILE A 350 -11.61 -2.98 -29.71
C ILE A 350 -12.08 -4.32 -29.15
N ALA A 351 -11.85 -5.43 -29.86
CA ALA A 351 -12.22 -6.76 -29.38
C ALA A 351 -11.51 -7.12 -28.06
N ILE A 352 -10.21 -6.81 -27.95
CA ILE A 352 -9.43 -7.02 -26.72
C ILE A 352 -9.98 -6.16 -25.58
N ILE A 353 -10.24 -4.87 -25.83
CA ILE A 353 -10.80 -3.96 -24.81
C ILE A 353 -12.18 -4.44 -24.34
N SER A 354 -13.02 -4.94 -25.26
CA SER A 354 -14.36 -5.45 -24.94
C SER A 354 -14.29 -6.67 -24.01
N ASP A 355 -13.42 -7.64 -24.31
CA ASP A 355 -13.24 -8.83 -23.48
C ASP A 355 -12.73 -8.48 -22.07
N THR A 356 -11.73 -7.59 -21.99
CA THR A 356 -11.22 -7.10 -20.70
C THR A 356 -12.30 -6.33 -19.93
N TYR A 357 -13.06 -5.46 -20.60
CA TYR A 357 -14.14 -4.69 -19.98
C TYR A 357 -15.20 -5.60 -19.36
N GLU A 358 -15.71 -6.58 -20.10
CA GLU A 358 -16.71 -7.55 -19.62
C GLU A 358 -16.18 -8.33 -18.40
N ARG A 359 -14.94 -8.83 -18.49
CA ARG A 359 -14.26 -9.56 -17.41
C ARG A 359 -14.12 -8.72 -16.13
N VAL A 360 -13.81 -7.43 -16.26
CA VAL A 360 -13.66 -6.55 -15.09
C VAL A 360 -15.03 -6.12 -14.54
N GLU A 361 -15.99 -5.81 -15.41
CA GLU A 361 -17.31 -5.35 -15.01
C GLU A 361 -18.07 -6.43 -14.21
N GLU A 362 -17.97 -7.69 -14.61
CA GLU A 362 -18.61 -8.83 -13.92
C GLU A 362 -18.25 -8.87 -12.42
N LYS A 363 -17.01 -8.52 -12.08
CA LYS A 363 -16.49 -8.48 -10.70
C LYS A 363 -16.38 -7.06 -10.14
N GLY A 364 -17.04 -6.08 -10.76
CA GLY A 364 -16.87 -4.67 -10.45
C GLY A 364 -17.25 -4.29 -9.02
N LYS A 365 -18.26 -4.96 -8.43
CA LYS A 365 -18.70 -4.69 -7.05
C LYS A 365 -17.67 -5.15 -6.02
N GLU A 366 -17.17 -6.37 -6.18
CA GLU A 366 -16.13 -6.96 -5.32
C GLU A 366 -14.82 -6.18 -5.46
N ARG A 367 -14.44 -5.81 -6.69
CA ARG A 367 -13.25 -4.97 -6.94
C ARG A 367 -13.38 -3.59 -6.34
N GLY A 368 -14.56 -2.97 -6.42
CA GLY A 368 -14.82 -1.68 -5.76
C GLY A 368 -14.67 -1.75 -4.24
N LEU A 369 -15.15 -2.83 -3.62
CA LEU A 369 -14.96 -3.09 -2.19
C LEU A 369 -13.49 -3.30 -1.84
N LEU A 370 -12.76 -4.10 -2.63
CA LEU A 370 -11.34 -4.35 -2.44
C LEU A 370 -10.52 -3.05 -2.52
N GLN A 371 -10.79 -2.20 -3.51
CA GLN A 371 -10.11 -0.91 -3.63
C GLN A 371 -10.38 0.02 -2.45
N ARG A 372 -11.62 0.03 -1.95
CA ARG A 372 -11.94 0.79 -0.73
C ARG A 372 -11.21 0.23 0.48
N ALA A 373 -11.06 -1.08 0.59
CA ALA A 373 -10.27 -1.71 1.64
C ALA A 373 -8.79 -1.31 1.56
N ARG A 374 -8.20 -1.30 0.35
CA ARG A 374 -6.84 -0.81 0.10
C ARG A 374 -6.68 0.65 0.49
N LEU A 375 -7.60 1.52 0.10
CA LEU A 375 -7.57 2.93 0.49
C LEU A 375 -7.65 3.11 2.02
N LEU A 376 -8.43 2.27 2.71
CA LEU A 376 -8.49 2.29 4.17
C LEU A 376 -7.17 1.86 4.81
N LEU A 377 -6.44 0.91 4.21
CA LEU A 377 -5.09 0.53 4.64
C LEU A 377 -4.09 1.68 4.41
N GLU A 378 -4.06 2.29 3.22
CA GLU A 378 -3.23 3.47 2.93
C GLU A 378 -3.50 4.61 3.96
N MET A 379 -4.78 4.83 4.31
CA MET A 379 -5.17 5.80 5.33
C MET A 379 -4.80 5.37 6.76
N GLN A 380 -4.69 4.07 7.02
CA GLN A 380 -4.29 3.49 8.30
C GLN A 380 -2.77 3.65 8.50
N ASP A 381 -1.99 3.37 7.46
CA ASP A 381 -0.52 3.41 7.49
C ASP A 381 0.00 4.85 7.60
N SER A 382 -0.76 5.82 7.10
CA SER A 382 -0.49 7.24 7.26
C SER A 382 -0.97 7.84 8.60
N MET A 383 -1.58 7.04 9.49
CA MET A 383 -2.04 7.54 10.80
C MET A 383 -0.88 7.71 11.80
N PRO A 384 -0.94 8.74 12.65
CA PRO A 384 -0.07 8.81 13.82
C PRO A 384 -0.47 7.77 14.88
N GLU A 385 0.49 7.31 15.67
CA GLU A 385 0.30 6.26 16.70
C GLU A 385 -0.84 6.54 17.69
N HIS A 386 -1.09 7.80 18.03
CA HIS A 386 -2.19 8.16 18.94
C HIS A 386 -3.59 7.88 18.35
N GLN A 387 -3.75 7.94 17.02
CA GLN A 387 -5.02 7.59 16.36
C GLN A 387 -5.18 6.07 16.25
N LEU A 388 -4.07 5.37 16.02
CA LEU A 388 -4.00 3.91 15.99
C LEU A 388 -4.34 3.29 17.35
N ALA A 389 -3.94 3.95 18.44
CA ALA A 389 -4.27 3.53 19.81
C ALA A 389 -5.72 3.85 20.23
N ASP A 390 -6.49 4.61 19.45
CA ASP A 390 -7.87 4.97 19.81
C ASP A 390 -8.83 3.79 19.60
N THR A 391 -9.30 3.21 20.71
CA THR A 391 -10.24 2.09 20.74
C THR A 391 -11.58 2.41 20.07
N LYS A 392 -11.95 3.69 19.89
CA LYS A 392 -13.16 4.06 19.13
C LYS A 392 -13.00 3.85 17.63
N LEU A 393 -11.78 4.01 17.12
CA LEU A 393 -11.46 3.81 15.71
C LEU A 393 -11.14 2.34 15.42
N PHE A 394 -10.51 1.66 16.38
CA PHE A 394 -10.07 0.27 16.27
C PHE A 394 -10.60 -0.61 17.41
N PRO A 395 -11.91 -0.90 17.47
CA PRO A 395 -12.49 -1.75 18.50
C PRO A 395 -12.17 -3.22 18.26
N SER A 396 -12.04 -4.03 19.32
CA SER A 396 -11.75 -5.47 19.18
C SER A 396 -12.93 -6.30 18.66
N TRP A 397 -14.16 -5.77 18.74
CA TRP A 397 -15.40 -6.46 18.38
C TRP A 397 -16.33 -5.56 17.58
N LEU A 398 -16.93 -6.12 16.53
CA LEU A 398 -17.99 -5.47 15.75
C LEU A 398 -19.33 -6.18 15.97
N HIS A 399 -20.32 -5.43 16.39
CA HIS A 399 -21.69 -5.90 16.49
C HIS A 399 -22.48 -5.42 15.27
N VAL A 400 -23.11 -6.34 14.54
CA VAL A 400 -23.87 -6.04 13.33
C VAL A 400 -25.31 -6.51 13.50
N LEU A 401 -26.20 -5.63 13.07
CA LEU A 401 -27.63 -5.85 13.02
C LEU A 401 -28.00 -6.18 11.56
N MET A 402 -28.62 -7.34 11.35
CA MET A 402 -29.08 -7.81 10.04
C MET A 402 -30.60 -7.99 10.07
N ARG A 403 -31.27 -7.82 8.93
CA ARG A 403 -32.71 -8.09 8.84
C ARG A 403 -32.97 -9.60 8.95
N VAL A 404 -34.07 -10.00 9.59
CA VAL A 404 -34.43 -11.41 9.78
C VAL A 404 -34.75 -12.13 8.46
N GLU A 405 -35.25 -11.42 7.45
CA GLU A 405 -35.49 -11.94 6.10
C GLU A 405 -34.19 -12.39 5.40
N ASP A 406 -33.07 -11.71 5.69
CA ASP A 406 -31.74 -12.05 5.17
C ASP A 406 -31.10 -13.23 5.92
N VAL A 407 -31.74 -13.79 6.96
CA VAL A 407 -31.21 -14.90 7.77
C VAL A 407 -31.19 -16.22 6.98
N GLY A 408 -31.87 -16.31 5.83
CA GLY A 408 -31.67 -17.40 4.86
C GLY A 408 -30.24 -17.48 4.32
N LEU A 409 -29.48 -16.37 4.36
CA LEU A 409 -28.05 -16.31 4.00
C LEU A 409 -27.14 -16.81 5.12
N LYS A 410 -27.66 -17.27 6.28
CA LYS A 410 -26.84 -17.70 7.42
C LYS A 410 -25.96 -18.91 7.11
N ASP A 411 -26.40 -19.82 6.23
CA ASP A 411 -25.58 -20.94 5.75
C ASP A 411 -24.45 -20.45 4.84
N VAL A 412 -24.75 -19.53 3.91
CA VAL A 412 -23.75 -18.90 3.04
C VAL A 412 -22.74 -18.08 3.87
N TRP A 413 -23.23 -17.35 4.86
CA TRP A 413 -22.45 -16.57 5.82
C TRP A 413 -21.50 -17.47 6.60
N SER A 414 -22.03 -18.54 7.20
CA SER A 414 -21.21 -19.47 7.99
C SER A 414 -20.16 -20.17 7.13
N GLY A 415 -20.50 -20.56 5.89
CA GLY A 415 -19.58 -21.14 4.92
C GLY A 415 -18.44 -20.17 4.55
N ARG A 416 -18.77 -18.91 4.22
CA ARG A 416 -17.78 -17.87 3.92
C ARG A 416 -16.93 -17.51 5.14
N LEU A 417 -17.52 -17.48 6.33
CA LEU A 417 -16.76 -17.26 7.57
C LEU A 417 -15.80 -18.42 7.85
N HIS A 418 -16.21 -19.66 7.57
CA HIS A 418 -15.35 -20.83 7.69
C HIS A 418 -14.23 -20.81 6.65
N ALA A 419 -14.50 -20.31 5.44
CA ALA A 419 -13.48 -20.08 4.41
C ALA A 419 -12.44 -19.04 4.87
N ILE A 420 -12.88 -17.91 5.44
CA ILE A 420 -11.98 -16.91 6.01
C ILE A 420 -11.19 -17.49 7.19
N LYS A 421 -11.84 -18.27 8.07
CA LYS A 421 -11.14 -18.93 9.18
C LYS A 421 -10.08 -19.90 8.67
N GLY A 422 -10.40 -20.69 7.65
CA GLY A 422 -9.44 -21.61 7.01
C GLY A 422 -8.31 -20.89 6.30
N GLN A 423 -8.55 -19.72 5.69
CA GLN A 423 -7.52 -18.84 5.16
C GLN A 423 -6.57 -18.37 6.27
N ILE A 424 -7.12 -17.87 7.39
CA ILE A 424 -6.33 -17.43 8.55
C ILE A 424 -5.50 -18.60 9.11
N GLU A 425 -6.09 -19.79 9.28
CA GLU A 425 -5.36 -20.98 9.75
C GLU A 425 -4.22 -21.37 8.79
N ARG A 426 -4.45 -21.31 7.47
CA ARG A 426 -3.39 -21.54 6.46
C ARG A 426 -2.28 -20.50 6.54
N MET A 427 -2.63 -19.24 6.81
CA MET A 427 -1.68 -18.13 6.94
C MET A 427 -0.88 -18.23 8.24
N GLU A 428 -1.50 -18.61 9.36
CA GLU A 428 -0.78 -18.89 10.61
C GLU A 428 0.25 -20.01 10.42
N ILE A 429 -0.11 -21.07 9.67
CA ILE A 429 0.81 -22.15 9.33
C ILE A 429 1.95 -21.66 8.43
N SER A 430 1.67 -20.81 7.43
CA SER A 430 2.71 -20.30 6.51
C SER A 430 3.67 -19.33 7.22
N ILE A 431 3.15 -18.46 8.09
CA ILE A 431 3.95 -17.56 8.93
C ILE A 431 4.82 -18.39 9.87
N ALA A 432 4.25 -19.38 10.58
CA ALA A 432 5.02 -20.26 11.46
C ALA A 432 6.11 -21.04 10.71
N HIS A 433 5.83 -21.48 9.47
CA HIS A 433 6.83 -22.13 8.62
C HIS A 433 7.95 -21.15 8.20
N SER A 434 7.60 -19.91 7.86
CA SER A 434 8.57 -18.87 7.51
C SER A 434 9.46 -18.49 8.70
N GLU A 435 8.90 -18.34 9.89
CA GLU A 435 9.64 -18.08 11.13
C GLU A 435 10.56 -19.25 11.46
N ALA A 436 10.07 -20.49 11.35
CA ALA A 436 10.88 -21.69 11.55
C ALA A 436 12.04 -21.77 10.55
N GLN A 437 11.85 -21.34 9.30
CA GLN A 437 12.90 -21.31 8.29
C GLN A 437 13.95 -20.21 8.58
N VAL A 438 13.53 -19.03 9.01
CA VAL A 438 14.43 -17.94 9.41
C VAL A 438 15.25 -18.32 10.65
N ILE A 439 14.59 -18.87 11.68
CA ILE A 439 15.24 -19.38 12.87
C ILE A 439 16.18 -20.55 12.51
N GLY A 440 15.76 -21.44 11.62
CA GLY A 440 16.60 -22.54 11.11
C GLY A 440 17.86 -22.05 10.42
N LYS A 441 17.77 -21.02 9.57
CA LYS A 441 18.93 -20.37 8.94
C LYS A 441 19.84 -19.67 9.96
N ALA A 442 19.25 -19.01 10.97
CA ALA A 442 20.02 -18.34 12.03
C ALA A 442 20.78 -19.35 12.91
N ILE A 443 20.13 -20.45 13.30
CA ILE A 443 20.77 -21.55 14.05
C ILE A 443 21.85 -22.21 13.21
N ALA A 444 21.61 -22.47 11.92
CA ALA A 444 22.61 -23.03 11.02
C ALA A 444 23.84 -22.11 10.92
N HIS A 445 23.64 -20.81 10.75
CA HIS A 445 24.72 -19.82 10.72
C HIS A 445 25.52 -19.78 12.03
N GLN A 446 24.83 -19.80 13.18
CA GLN A 446 25.48 -19.83 14.49
C GLN A 446 26.25 -21.13 14.74
N THR A 447 25.73 -22.26 14.24
CA THR A 447 26.39 -23.57 14.34
C THR A 447 27.68 -23.59 13.50
N THR A 448 27.65 -23.04 12.28
CA THR A 448 28.84 -22.89 11.43
C THR A 448 29.89 -21.99 12.07
N GLN A 449 29.49 -20.87 12.68
CA GLN A 449 30.42 -20.03 13.45
C GLN A 449 31.02 -20.78 14.64
N HIS A 450 30.23 -21.60 15.34
CA HIS A 450 30.72 -22.39 16.45
C HIS A 450 31.71 -23.47 16.01
N GLU A 451 31.48 -24.15 14.89
CA GLU A 451 32.44 -25.08 14.28
C GLU A 451 33.76 -24.40 13.92
N GLN A 452 33.72 -23.22 13.29
CA GLN A 452 34.92 -22.44 12.98
C GLN A 452 35.70 -22.06 14.23
N ILE A 453 35.00 -21.63 15.30
CA ILE A 453 35.64 -21.33 16.59
C ILE A 453 36.28 -22.60 17.18
N MET A 454 35.59 -23.74 17.13
CA MET A 454 36.11 -25.00 17.67
C MET A 454 37.32 -25.52 16.87
N GLU A 455 37.37 -25.27 15.56
CA GLU A 455 38.54 -25.57 14.73
C GLU A 455 39.75 -24.73 15.13
N VAL A 456 39.57 -23.43 15.35
CA VAL A 456 40.62 -22.54 15.85
C VAL A 456 41.09 -22.97 17.24
N VAL A 457 40.17 -23.30 18.15
CA VAL A 457 40.50 -23.79 19.50
C VAL A 457 41.29 -25.11 19.41
N ARG A 458 40.90 -26.03 18.54
CA ARG A 458 41.62 -27.29 18.32
C ARG A 458 43.03 -27.05 17.77
N GLY A 459 43.18 -26.08 16.87
CA GLY A 459 44.48 -25.61 16.39
C GLY A 459 45.35 -25.04 17.51
N MET A 460 44.79 -24.18 18.36
CA MET A 460 45.49 -23.62 19.52
C MET A 460 45.93 -24.70 20.53
N VAL A 461 45.06 -25.67 20.83
CA VAL A 461 45.41 -26.80 21.71
C VAL A 461 46.55 -27.63 21.10
N GLY A 462 46.54 -27.83 19.78
CA GLY A 462 47.66 -28.48 19.08
C GLY A 462 48.98 -27.73 19.25
N THR A 463 48.97 -26.40 19.13
CA THR A 463 50.18 -25.57 19.36
C THR A 463 50.62 -25.54 20.82
N LEU A 464 49.69 -25.59 21.77
CA LEU A 464 50.00 -25.68 23.20
C LEU A 464 50.69 -27.00 23.53
N ASN A 465 50.21 -28.11 22.98
CA ASN A 465 50.81 -29.42 23.18
C ASN A 465 52.24 -29.47 22.60
N SER A 466 52.47 -28.92 21.41
CA SER A 466 53.81 -28.89 20.82
C SER A 466 54.78 -27.99 21.61
N VAL A 467 54.30 -26.87 22.15
CA VAL A 467 55.10 -26.02 23.05
C VAL A 467 55.41 -26.74 24.37
N GLN A 468 54.46 -27.50 24.92
CA GLN A 468 54.66 -28.27 26.13
C GLN A 468 55.68 -29.40 25.92
N GLU A 469 55.63 -30.10 24.79
CA GLU A 469 56.64 -31.09 24.40
C GLU A 469 58.03 -30.45 24.23
N GLN A 470 58.12 -29.27 23.61
CA GLN A 470 59.38 -28.53 23.49
C GLN A 470 59.94 -28.10 24.85
N GLN A 471 59.08 -27.64 25.77
CA GLN A 471 59.50 -27.32 27.13
C GLN A 471 60.02 -28.54 27.87
N GLN A 472 59.34 -29.67 27.76
CA GLN A 472 59.76 -30.92 28.41
C GLN A 472 61.12 -31.40 27.89
N HIS A 473 61.34 -31.34 26.57
CA HIS A 473 62.64 -31.63 25.98
C HIS A 473 63.73 -30.63 26.40
N LEU A 474 63.39 -29.35 26.61
CA LEU A 474 64.34 -28.36 27.14
C LEU A 474 64.69 -28.62 28.61
N VAL A 475 63.72 -29.03 29.43
CA VAL A 475 63.95 -29.43 30.83
C VAL A 475 64.85 -30.66 30.89
N GLU A 476 64.56 -31.70 30.11
CA GLU A 476 65.41 -32.90 30.05
C GLU A 476 66.85 -32.56 29.61
N ARG A 477 67.00 -31.64 28.66
CA ARG A 477 68.32 -31.16 28.23
C ARG A 477 69.03 -30.33 29.29
N PHE A 478 68.29 -29.53 30.06
CA PHE A 478 68.83 -28.77 31.18
C PHE A 478 69.28 -29.70 32.31
N ASP A 479 68.46 -30.68 32.68
CA ASP A 479 68.78 -31.70 33.68
C ASP A 479 70.01 -32.53 33.27
N ALA A 480 70.14 -32.86 31.98
CA ALA A 480 71.33 -33.53 31.44
C ALA A 480 72.60 -32.66 31.57
N LEU A 481 72.49 -31.36 31.27
CA LEU A 481 73.60 -30.40 31.43
C LEU A 481 73.95 -30.17 32.90
N GLU A 482 72.95 -30.16 33.80
CA GLU A 482 73.17 -30.03 35.24
C GLU A 482 73.78 -31.30 35.83
N ALA A 483 73.38 -32.48 35.36
CA ALA A 483 74.01 -33.75 35.70
C ALA A 483 75.48 -33.82 35.25
N ASP A 484 75.79 -33.35 34.03
CA ASP A 484 77.18 -33.23 33.54
C ASP A 484 77.99 -32.23 34.39
N ARG A 485 77.41 -31.07 34.73
CA ARG A 485 78.05 -30.09 35.61
C ARG A 485 78.32 -30.64 37.02
N ILE A 486 77.41 -31.44 37.58
CA ILE A 486 77.60 -32.11 38.88
C ILE A 486 78.68 -33.20 38.78
N ARG A 487 78.80 -33.86 37.63
CA ARG A 487 79.87 -34.83 37.35
C ARG A 487 81.25 -34.15 37.32
N ASP A 488 81.34 -33.04 36.59
CA ASP A 488 82.55 -32.21 36.52
C ASP A 488 82.93 -31.60 37.88
N ALA A 489 81.94 -31.27 38.72
CA ALA A 489 82.17 -30.77 40.08
C ALA A 489 82.60 -31.88 41.08
N ARG A 490 82.27 -33.15 40.81
CA ARG A 490 82.65 -34.28 41.69
C ARG A 490 84.10 -34.74 41.53
N ASP A 491 84.79 -34.35 40.46
CA ASP A 491 86.22 -34.66 40.27
C ASP A 491 87.15 -33.70 41.04
N VAL A 492 86.60 -32.75 41.81
CA VAL A 492 87.38 -31.82 42.65
C VAL A 492 87.21 -32.14 44.14
N ARG A 493 88.05 -33.09 44.61
CA ARG A 493 88.66 -33.26 45.95
C ARG A 493 87.80 -33.30 47.24
N ILE A 494 87.77 -34.51 47.82
CA ILE A 494 88.25 -34.94 49.16
C ILE A 494 88.45 -33.87 50.27
N VAL A 495 87.74 -34.07 51.40
CA VAL A 495 88.21 -34.16 52.81
C VAL A 495 87.12 -33.58 53.75
N THR A 496 86.57 -34.46 54.57
CA THR A 496 85.68 -34.28 55.73
C THR A 496 86.46 -33.83 56.99
N PRO A 497 85.92 -33.75 58.24
CA PRO A 497 84.53 -33.65 58.74
C PRO A 497 84.34 -32.65 59.94
N VAL A 498 83.15 -32.71 60.56
CA VAL A 498 82.80 -32.52 62.00
C VAL A 498 82.18 -31.16 62.43
N VAL A 499 80.83 -31.06 62.35
CA VAL A 499 79.79 -31.06 63.45
C VAL A 499 80.03 -30.11 64.67
N PRO A 500 79.04 -29.53 65.41
CA PRO A 500 77.57 -29.29 65.26
C PRO A 500 77.18 -27.80 65.60
N PRO A 501 76.04 -27.48 66.27
CA PRO A 501 74.73 -27.11 65.72
C PRO A 501 74.33 -25.66 66.11
N ASP A 502 73.06 -25.33 65.86
CA ASP A 502 72.28 -24.23 66.45
C ASP A 502 72.10 -22.92 65.66
N ILE A 503 70.87 -22.42 65.83
CA ILE A 503 70.40 -21.02 65.78
C ILE A 503 69.66 -20.56 64.51
N HIS A 504 68.34 -20.53 64.69
CA HIS A 504 67.40 -19.42 64.48
C HIS A 504 67.33 -18.63 63.17
N MET A 505 66.06 -18.48 62.76
CA MET A 505 65.38 -17.28 62.24
C MET A 505 66.08 -16.43 61.16
N TYR A 506 65.37 -16.18 60.06
CA TYR A 506 64.62 -14.94 59.79
C TYR A 506 64.26 -14.92 58.29
N HIS A 507 63.00 -14.54 58.00
CA HIS A 507 62.54 -13.67 56.90
C HIS A 507 63.29 -13.73 55.54
N VAL A 508 62.61 -13.88 54.40
CA VAL A 508 61.50 -13.07 53.87
C VAL A 508 60.66 -13.90 52.91
#